data_AF-A0A6J6J4E8-F1
#
_entry.id   AF-A0A6J6J4E8-F1
#
_cell.length_a   1.000
_cell.length_b   1.000
_cell.length_c   1.000
_cell.angle_alpha   90.00
_cell.angle_beta   90.00
_cell.angle_gamma   90.00
#
_symmetry.space_group_name_H-M   'P 1'
#
loop_
_entity.id
_entity.type
_entity.pdbx_description
1 polymer ?
#
loop_
_entity_poly.entity_id
_entity_poly.type
_entity_poly.pdbx_seq_one_letter_code
_entity_poly.pdbx_strand_id
1 'polypeptide(L)' 'MTTQGMKEPQMTEIAALIARALRGRENDSELAAVKADVARLCAAFPAYPSR' A
#
# COMPACT_ATOMS: atom_id res chain seq x y z
N MET A 1 -13.48 11.96 -4.55
CA MET A 1 -13.59 11.18 -3.30
C MET A 1 -13.47 9.72 -3.67
N THR A 2 -12.53 8.96 -3.07
CA THR A 2 -12.44 7.50 -3.30
C THR A 2 -13.37 6.77 -2.32
N THR A 3 -13.71 5.51 -2.62
CA THR A 3 -14.59 4.64 -1.81
C THR A 3 -14.05 4.34 -0.40
N GLN A 4 -12.78 4.65 -0.10
CA GLN A 4 -12.10 4.31 1.15
C GLN A 4 -11.50 5.52 1.87
N GLY A 5 -11.78 6.75 1.40
CA GLY A 5 -11.25 7.97 2.03
C GLY A 5 -9.78 8.29 1.72
N MET A 6 -9.10 7.44 0.94
CA MET A 6 -7.77 7.72 0.40
C MET A 6 -7.80 8.92 -0.56
N LYS A 7 -6.75 9.74 -0.52
CA LYS A 7 -6.59 10.98 -1.29
C LYS A 7 -5.28 10.98 -2.07
N GLU A 8 -4.99 12.09 -2.73
CA GLU A 8 -3.81 12.32 -3.56
C GLU A 8 -2.49 11.92 -2.88
N PRO A 9 -2.24 12.20 -1.58
CA PRO A 9 -1.00 11.79 -0.92
C PRO A 9 -0.84 10.26 -0.83
N GLN A 10 -1.94 9.54 -0.57
CA GLN A 10 -1.92 8.08 -0.52
C GLN A 10 -1.67 7.47 -1.90
N MET A 11 -2.15 8.13 -2.98
CA MET A 11 -1.86 7.67 -4.34
C MET A 11 -0.37 7.80 -4.70
N THR A 12 0.31 8.85 -4.23
CA THR A 12 1.77 8.96 -4.36
C THR A 12 2.50 7.84 -3.62
N GLU A 13 2.06 7.52 -2.40
CA GLU A 13 2.62 6.42 -1.62
C GLU A 13 2.40 5.05 -2.31
N ILE A 14 1.18 4.78 -2.80
CA ILE A 14 0.86 3.57 -3.56
C ILE A 14 1.75 3.45 -4.81
N ALA A 15 1.92 4.54 -5.57
CA ALA A 15 2.76 4.54 -6.75
C ALA A 15 4.23 4.20 -6.41
N ALA A 16 4.75 4.74 -5.29
CA ALA A 16 6.08 4.42 -4.81
C ALA A 16 6.22 2.94 -4.41
N LEU A 17 5.22 2.36 -3.74
CA LEU A 17 5.18 0.94 -3.37
C LEU A 17 5.15 0.04 -4.61
N ILE A 18 4.32 0.36 -5.61
CA ILE A 18 4.26 -0.36 -6.89
C ILE A 18 5.62 -0.32 -7.58
N ALA A 19 6.23 0.87 -7.68
CA ALA A 19 7.53 1.02 -8.31
C ALA A 19 8.64 0.26 -7.57
N ARG A 20 8.58 0.19 -6.23
CA ARG A 20 9.53 -0.58 -5.41
C ARG A 20 9.38 -2.08 -5.64
N ALA A 21 8.14 -2.59 -5.67
CA ALA A 21 7.88 -4.00 -5.98
C ALA A 21 8.35 -4.40 -7.37
N LEU A 22 8.12 -3.55 -8.38
CA LEU A 22 8.57 -3.83 -9.76
C LEU A 22 10.10 -3.86 -9.88
N ARG A 23 10.80 -2.95 -9.19
CA ARG A 23 12.28 -2.92 -9.18
C ARG A 23 12.87 -4.08 -8.38
N GLY A 24 12.23 -4.47 -7.27
CA GLY A 24 12.67 -5.54 -6.37
C GLY A 24 12.02 -6.89 -6.65
N ARG A 25 11.48 -7.13 -7.85
CA ARG A 25 10.62 -8.30 -8.14
C ARG A 25 11.28 -9.67 -7.95
N GLU A 26 12.61 -9.72 -7.94
CA GLU A 26 13.41 -10.94 -7.72
C GLU A 26 14.04 -10.98 -6.32
N ASN A 27 13.70 -10.01 -5.45
CA ASN A 27 14.17 -9.92 -4.08
C ASN A 27 13.00 -10.15 -3.12
N ASP A 28 12.91 -11.36 -2.59
CA ASP A 28 11.83 -11.77 -1.68
C ASP A 28 11.77 -10.92 -0.41
N SER A 29 12.92 -10.43 0.09
CA SER A 29 12.96 -9.55 1.27
C SER A 29 12.35 -8.17 0.97
N GLU A 30 12.62 -7.61 -0.21
CA GLU A 30 12.00 -6.36 -0.66
C GLU A 30 10.49 -6.52 -0.85
N LEU A 31 10.06 -7.63 -1.45
CA LEU A 31 8.65 -7.94 -1.62
C LEU A 31 7.94 -8.12 -0.27
N ALA A 32 8.57 -8.77 0.71
CA ALA A 32 8.04 -8.90 2.06
C ALA A 32 7.90 -7.53 2.75
N ALA A 33 8.89 -6.64 2.60
CA ALA A 33 8.83 -5.29 3.13
C ALA A 33 7.72 -4.46 2.47
N VAL A 34 7.58 -4.51 1.14
CA VAL A 34 6.49 -3.82 0.43
C VAL A 34 5.14 -4.33 0.89
N LYS A 35 4.98 -5.65 1.07
CA LYS A 35 3.74 -6.24 1.58
C LYS A 35 3.38 -5.72 2.98
N ALA A 36 4.35 -5.61 3.87
CA ALA A 36 4.14 -5.06 5.21
C ALA A 36 3.72 -3.58 5.17
N ASP A 37 4.34 -2.78 4.28
CA ASP A 37 3.99 -1.37 4.10
C ASP A 37 2.56 -1.21 3.53
N VAL A 38 2.18 -2.02 2.53
CA VAL A 38 0.82 -2.06 2.00
C VAL A 38 -0.20 -2.41 3.09
N ALA A 39 0.09 -3.42 3.92
CA ALA A 39 -0.79 -3.81 5.02
C ALA A 39 -0.98 -2.66 6.02
N ARG A 40 0.09 -1.93 6.35
CA ARG A 40 0.03 -0.74 7.22
C ARG A 40 -0.83 0.37 6.62
N LEU A 41 -0.67 0.64 5.32
CA LEU A 41 -1.48 1.62 4.61
C LEU A 41 -2.97 1.24 4.61
N CYS A 42 -3.31 -0.01 4.29
CA CYS A 42 -4.70 -0.49 4.31
C CYS A 42 -5.31 -0.46 5.72
N ALA A 43 -4.53 -0.75 6.77
CA ALA A 43 -5.01 -0.70 8.14
C ALA A 43 -5.44 0.72 8.57
N ALA A 44 -4.84 1.77 7.99
CA ALA A 44 -5.23 3.15 8.24
C ALA A 44 -6.56 3.55 7.53
N PHE A 45 -6.99 2.78 6.53
CA PHE A 45 -8.20 3.00 5.75
C PHE A 45 -9.07 1.72 5.73
N PRO A 46 -9.65 1.30 6.87
CA PRO A 46 -10.40 0.06 6.95
C PRO A 46 -11.68 0.11 6.11
N ALA A 47 -11.86 -0.89 5.24
CA ALA A 47 -13.01 -0.94 4.34
C ALA A 47 -14.34 -1.19 5.04
N TYR A 48 -14.30 -1.91 6.15
CA TYR A 48 -15.47 -2.28 6.95
C TYR A 48 -15.17 -1.95 8.41
N PRO A 49 -15.48 -0.72 8.87
CA PRO A 49 -15.17 -0.28 10.23
C PRO A 49 -16.01 -0.96 11.32
N SER A 50 -17.12 -1.62 10.94
CA SER A 50 -18.17 -2.12 11.84
C SER A 50 -18.29 -3.64 11.87
N ARG A 51 -17.15 -4.35 11.93
CA ARG A 51 -17.13 -5.76 12.34
C ARG A 51 -16.50 -5.92 13.72
#